data_AF-A0A0F9BIX1-F1
#
_entry.id   AF-A0A0F9BIX1-F1
#
_cell.length_a   1.000
_cell.length_b   1.000
_cell.length_c   1.000
_cell.angle_alpha   90.00
_cell.angle_beta   90.00
_cell.angle_gamma   90.00
#
_symmetry.space_group_name_H-M   'P 1'
#
loop_
_entity.id
_entity.type
_entity.pdbx_description
1 polymer ?
#
loop_
_entity_poly.entity_id
_entity_poly.type
_entity_poly.pdbx_seq_one_letter_code
_entity_poly.pdbx_strand_id
1 'polypeptide(L)'
;MKSIKVLSAVALFSLFSSAHAASTTYGGVTFPAGDISFADEVINYSPGTDVGSGWNDSSDALGAPNSDAVSLGDGGSLTVKFTNNSLIASGDSSLDLWIFEIGGVTEYFDVFISTNGTDWLGLGSVRGQPTGIDIDAISGIQIGVPYSFVKLIDDESFNQTGSPYGEADIDAIGAISSAPPVSEVPIPAAAFMFAPALLGFMGLRRKVKLAA
;
A
#
# COMPACT_ATOMS: atom_id res chain seq x y z
N MET A 1 -13.69 47.85 -51.78
CA MET A 1 -14.42 46.74 -51.12
C MET A 1 -13.40 45.70 -50.68
N LYS A 2 -13.13 45.58 -49.36
CA LYS A 2 -12.22 44.55 -48.81
C LYS A 2 -13.08 43.49 -48.13
N SER A 3 -12.96 42.24 -48.54
CA SER A 3 -13.67 41.11 -47.97
C SER A 3 -13.02 40.66 -46.66
N ILE A 4 -13.80 40.69 -45.59
CA ILE A 4 -13.41 40.13 -44.29
C ILE A 4 -13.79 38.65 -44.30
N LYS A 5 -12.79 37.77 -44.24
CA LYS A 5 -13.01 36.34 -44.02
C LYS A 5 -13.17 36.11 -42.51
N VAL A 6 -14.39 35.79 -42.08
CA VAL A 6 -14.67 35.35 -40.72
C VAL A 6 -14.19 33.91 -40.58
N LEU A 7 -13.20 33.68 -39.73
CA LEU A 7 -12.71 32.35 -39.39
C LEU A 7 -13.54 31.84 -38.20
N SER A 8 -14.45 30.90 -38.44
CA SER A 8 -15.17 30.23 -37.36
C SER A 8 -14.23 29.26 -36.63
N ALA A 9 -13.89 29.57 -35.39
CA ALA A 9 -13.22 28.64 -34.50
C ALA A 9 -14.26 27.65 -33.93
N VAL A 10 -14.18 26.39 -34.34
CA VAL A 10 -14.94 25.29 -33.73
C VAL A 10 -14.19 24.89 -32.46
N ALA A 11 -14.74 25.22 -31.30
CA ALA A 11 -14.23 24.74 -30.02
C ALA A 11 -14.65 23.29 -29.85
N LEU A 12 -13.69 22.36 -29.93
CA LEU A 12 -13.91 20.94 -29.69
C LEU A 12 -13.94 20.72 -28.16
N PHE A 13 -15.12 20.53 -27.60
CA PHE A 13 -15.29 20.16 -26.19
C PHE A 13 -14.98 18.67 -26.05
N SER A 14 -13.77 18.34 -25.61
CA SER A 14 -13.38 16.98 -25.25
C SER A 14 -14.14 16.55 -23.99
N LEU A 15 -15.16 15.71 -24.16
CA LEU A 15 -15.79 14.98 -23.06
C LEU A 15 -14.77 13.97 -22.52
N PHE A 16 -14.18 14.27 -21.36
CA PHE A 16 -13.43 13.28 -20.59
C PHE A 16 -14.44 12.40 -19.86
N SER A 17 -14.76 11.23 -20.41
CA SER A 17 -15.44 10.17 -19.68
C SER A 17 -14.43 9.54 -18.74
N SER A 18 -14.51 9.81 -17.43
CA SER A 18 -13.77 9.06 -16.42
C SER A 18 -14.31 7.63 -16.41
N ALA A 19 -13.61 6.72 -17.09
CA ALA A 19 -13.86 5.28 -16.95
C ALA A 19 -13.60 4.92 -15.48
N HIS A 20 -14.67 4.79 -14.69
CA HIS A 20 -14.55 4.16 -13.38
C HIS A 20 -14.34 2.67 -13.63
N ALA A 21 -13.37 2.09 -12.94
CA ALA A 21 -13.17 0.65 -12.93
C ALA A 21 -14.49 -0.04 -12.54
N ALA A 22 -14.81 -1.17 -13.19
CA ALA A 22 -16.04 -1.89 -12.94
C ALA A 22 -15.96 -2.58 -11.58
N SER A 23 -17.08 -2.62 -10.85
CA SER A 23 -17.14 -3.35 -9.60
C SER A 23 -16.96 -4.85 -9.83
N THR A 24 -16.14 -5.50 -9.00
CA THR A 24 -15.82 -6.94 -9.08
C THR A 24 -15.98 -7.59 -7.71
N THR A 25 -16.40 -8.86 -7.68
CA THR A 25 -16.53 -9.64 -6.44
C THR A 25 -15.47 -10.73 -6.37
N TYR A 26 -14.72 -10.80 -5.27
CA TYR A 26 -13.72 -11.82 -4.98
C TYR A 26 -14.03 -12.46 -3.63
N GLY A 27 -14.02 -13.80 -3.54
CA GLY A 27 -14.27 -14.49 -2.27
C GLY A 27 -15.58 -14.11 -1.57
N GLY A 28 -16.59 -13.62 -2.30
CA GLY A 28 -17.86 -13.12 -1.74
C GLY A 28 -17.85 -11.64 -1.30
N VAL A 29 -16.73 -10.93 -1.46
CA VAL A 29 -16.54 -9.51 -1.13
C VAL A 29 -16.56 -8.69 -2.40
N THR A 30 -17.39 -7.64 -2.45
CA THR A 30 -17.52 -6.77 -3.61
C THR A 30 -16.67 -5.51 -3.45
N PHE A 31 -15.75 -5.30 -4.39
CA PHE A 31 -14.95 -4.09 -4.51
C PHE A 31 -15.58 -3.16 -5.55
N PRO A 32 -16.08 -1.97 -5.15
CA PRO A 32 -16.70 -1.03 -6.08
C PRO A 32 -15.75 -0.53 -7.18
N ALA A 33 -14.46 -0.41 -6.86
CA ALA A 33 -13.42 -0.02 -7.80
C ALA A 33 -12.75 -1.22 -8.50
N GLY A 34 -13.16 -2.46 -8.22
CA GLY A 34 -12.55 -3.65 -8.81
C GLY A 34 -11.06 -3.78 -8.50
N ASP A 35 -10.29 -4.24 -9.47
CA ASP A 35 -8.88 -4.66 -9.34
C ASP A 35 -7.93 -3.56 -8.84
N ILE A 36 -8.25 -2.28 -9.06
CA ILE A 36 -7.41 -1.16 -8.56
C ILE A 36 -7.49 -0.98 -7.04
N SER A 37 -8.31 -1.77 -6.36
CA SER A 37 -8.46 -1.73 -4.91
C SER A 37 -7.30 -2.42 -4.17
N PHE A 38 -6.50 -3.22 -4.87
CA PHE A 38 -5.51 -4.11 -4.27
C PHE A 38 -4.11 -3.52 -4.26
N ALA A 39 -3.30 -3.94 -3.28
CA ALA A 39 -1.92 -3.52 -3.15
C ALA A 39 -1.10 -3.97 -4.36
N ASP A 40 -0.10 -3.16 -4.75
CA ASP A 40 0.59 -3.31 -6.03
C ASP A 40 2.13 -3.23 -5.92
N GLU A 41 2.66 -3.05 -4.71
CA GLU A 41 4.09 -3.05 -4.43
C GLU A 41 4.40 -3.78 -3.12
N VAL A 42 5.39 -4.69 -3.13
CA VAL A 42 5.98 -5.24 -1.91
C VAL A 42 7.08 -4.31 -1.43
N ILE A 43 6.97 -3.84 -0.18
CA ILE A 43 7.98 -3.00 0.46
C ILE A 43 9.00 -3.85 1.21
N ASN A 44 8.53 -4.89 1.91
CA ASN A 44 9.39 -5.82 2.62
C ASN A 44 8.69 -7.16 2.79
N TYR A 45 9.44 -8.24 2.67
CA TYR A 45 9.00 -9.59 3.03
C TYR A 45 10.12 -10.28 3.79
N SER A 46 9.79 -10.81 4.96
CA SER A 46 10.70 -11.58 5.80
C SER A 46 9.96 -12.86 6.18
N PRO A 47 10.14 -13.96 5.41
CA PRO A 47 9.49 -15.22 5.75
C PRO A 47 9.95 -15.71 7.12
N GLY A 48 9.01 -16.26 7.87
CA GLY A 48 9.25 -17.02 9.08
C GLY A 48 9.84 -18.40 8.76
N THR A 49 9.86 -19.27 9.76
CA THR A 49 10.18 -20.69 9.51
C THR A 49 9.05 -21.38 8.75
N ASP A 50 9.32 -22.59 8.27
CA ASP A 50 8.32 -23.43 7.58
C ASP A 50 7.79 -22.89 6.24
N VAL A 51 8.37 -21.83 5.69
CA VAL A 51 8.11 -21.43 4.30
C VAL A 51 9.02 -22.21 3.34
N GLY A 52 8.40 -22.98 2.45
CA GLY A 52 9.07 -23.78 1.42
C GLY A 52 9.17 -23.08 0.07
N SER A 53 9.96 -23.66 -0.84
CA SER A 53 10.08 -23.18 -2.22
C SER A 53 8.70 -23.17 -2.91
N GLY A 54 8.36 -22.06 -3.56
CA GLY A 54 7.08 -21.88 -4.24
C GLY A 54 5.97 -21.30 -3.37
N TRP A 55 6.26 -21.03 -2.09
CA TRP A 55 5.39 -20.33 -1.14
C TRP A 55 6.05 -19.07 -0.57
N ASN A 56 7.19 -18.69 -1.14
CA ASN A 56 8.05 -17.60 -0.69
C ASN A 56 8.20 -16.48 -1.72
N ASP A 57 7.32 -16.44 -2.73
CA ASP A 57 7.27 -15.33 -3.69
C ASP A 57 6.29 -14.26 -3.20
N SER A 58 6.80 -13.21 -2.57
CA SER A 58 5.97 -12.12 -2.06
C SER A 58 5.14 -11.40 -3.11
N SER A 59 5.45 -11.54 -4.40
CA SER A 59 4.63 -10.94 -5.46
C SER A 59 3.29 -11.63 -5.65
N ASP A 60 3.13 -12.85 -5.12
CA ASP A 60 1.86 -13.59 -5.15
C ASP A 60 0.78 -12.93 -4.26
N ALA A 61 1.14 -12.01 -3.36
CA ALA A 61 0.18 -11.23 -2.56
C ALA A 61 -0.31 -9.92 -3.23
N LEU A 62 0.12 -9.65 -4.47
CA LEU A 62 -0.17 -8.39 -5.17
C LEU A 62 -1.31 -8.53 -6.17
N GLY A 63 -2.09 -7.45 -6.32
CA GLY A 63 -3.22 -7.41 -7.22
C GLY A 63 -4.45 -8.13 -6.68
N ALA A 64 -5.42 -8.37 -7.56
CA ALA A 64 -6.66 -9.01 -7.19
C ALA A 64 -6.47 -10.51 -6.93
N PRO A 65 -7.27 -11.12 -6.01
CA PRO A 65 -7.20 -12.54 -5.68
C PRO A 65 -7.15 -13.44 -6.91
N ASN A 66 -6.13 -14.28 -7.00
CA ASN A 66 -5.88 -15.16 -8.14
C ASN A 66 -5.58 -16.61 -7.71
N SER A 67 -5.59 -16.90 -6.40
CA SER A 67 -5.27 -18.20 -5.80
C SER A 67 -3.79 -18.60 -5.85
N ASP A 68 -2.91 -17.69 -6.25
CA ASP A 68 -1.50 -17.74 -5.88
C ASP A 68 -1.37 -17.16 -4.46
N ALA A 69 -0.35 -17.55 -3.69
CA ALA A 69 -0.17 -17.00 -2.35
C ALA A 69 1.27 -17.08 -1.85
N VAL A 70 1.60 -16.16 -0.94
CA VAL A 70 2.83 -16.18 -0.17
C VAL A 70 2.55 -16.53 1.29
N SER A 71 3.25 -17.53 1.82
CA SER A 71 3.14 -17.87 3.23
C SER A 71 3.95 -16.88 4.08
N LEU A 72 3.39 -16.46 5.22
CA LEU A 72 4.15 -15.68 6.19
C LEU A 72 5.25 -16.53 6.83
N GLY A 73 4.93 -17.76 7.24
CA GLY A 73 5.79 -18.59 8.09
C GLY A 73 5.74 -18.17 9.56
N ASP A 74 6.12 -19.09 10.44
CA ASP A 74 6.18 -18.87 11.89
C ASP A 74 7.19 -17.74 12.22
N GLY A 75 6.68 -16.64 12.77
CA GLY A 75 7.40 -15.37 13.04
C GLY A 75 7.64 -14.49 11.79
N GLY A 76 6.97 -14.76 10.68
CA GLY A 76 7.12 -14.06 9.42
C GLY A 76 6.41 -12.71 9.33
N SER A 77 6.74 -11.94 8.29
CA SER A 77 6.04 -10.68 8.00
C SER A 77 6.04 -10.28 6.53
N LEU A 78 4.98 -9.61 6.12
CA LEU A 78 4.80 -9.01 4.80
C LEU A 78 4.41 -7.54 4.95
N THR A 79 5.02 -6.66 4.17
CA THR A 79 4.63 -5.25 4.06
C THR A 79 4.40 -4.89 2.61
N VAL A 80 3.20 -4.42 2.30
CA VAL A 80 2.80 -3.98 0.96
C VAL A 80 2.44 -2.50 0.93
N LYS A 81 2.42 -1.92 -0.27
CA LYS A 81 2.02 -0.55 -0.54
C LYS A 81 0.98 -0.49 -1.65
N PHE A 82 0.03 0.41 -1.47
CA PHE A 82 -0.88 0.91 -2.49
C PHE A 82 -0.20 2.11 -3.18
N THR A 83 0.22 1.98 -4.44
CA THR A 83 0.88 3.06 -5.19
C THR A 83 -0.05 3.76 -6.17
N ASN A 84 -1.12 3.09 -6.60
CA ASN A 84 -2.13 3.62 -7.50
C ASN A 84 -3.50 3.84 -6.84
N ASN A 85 -3.63 3.49 -5.56
CA ASN A 85 -4.77 3.74 -4.67
C ASN A 85 -4.29 3.96 -3.22
N SER A 86 -5.20 4.06 -2.26
CA SER A 86 -4.87 4.11 -0.82
C SER A 86 -6.06 3.71 0.03
N LEU A 87 -5.81 3.10 1.20
CA LEU A 87 -6.86 2.81 2.19
C LEU A 87 -7.27 4.10 2.92
N ILE A 88 -8.58 4.33 3.03
CA ILE A 88 -9.15 5.40 3.85
C ILE A 88 -10.24 4.85 4.74
N ALA A 89 -10.50 5.53 5.86
CA ALA A 89 -11.62 5.18 6.74
C ALA A 89 -12.94 5.67 6.13
N SER A 90 -13.96 4.82 6.05
CA SER A 90 -15.25 5.10 5.42
C SER A 90 -16.09 6.14 6.18
N GLY A 91 -15.87 6.25 7.49
CA GLY A 91 -16.66 7.07 8.40
C GLY A 91 -17.94 6.40 8.89
N ASP A 92 -18.12 5.11 8.64
CA ASP A 92 -19.22 4.30 9.17
C ASP A 92 -18.72 2.97 9.75
N SER A 93 -19.57 1.93 9.80
CA SER A 93 -19.20 0.62 10.35
C SER A 93 -19.00 -0.45 9.28
N SER A 94 -18.79 -0.03 8.03
CA SER A 94 -18.44 -0.93 6.93
C SER A 94 -16.98 -1.35 7.01
N LEU A 95 -16.66 -2.50 6.41
CA LEU A 95 -15.30 -3.02 6.42
C LEU A 95 -14.48 -2.34 5.31
N ASP A 96 -13.39 -1.67 5.69
CA ASP A 96 -12.56 -0.86 4.79
C ASP A 96 -11.44 -1.67 4.13
N LEU A 97 -10.78 -2.54 4.91
CA LEU A 97 -9.63 -3.33 4.49
C LEU A 97 -10.00 -4.82 4.49
N TRP A 98 -9.53 -5.55 3.50
CA TRP A 98 -9.71 -7.00 3.39
C TRP A 98 -8.39 -7.70 3.09
N ILE A 99 -8.20 -8.83 3.75
CA ILE A 99 -7.07 -9.75 3.53
C ILE A 99 -7.65 -11.06 3.01
N PHE A 100 -7.10 -11.52 1.90
CA PHE A 100 -7.41 -12.79 1.27
C PHE A 100 -6.29 -13.75 1.59
N GLU A 101 -6.67 -14.88 2.18
CA GLU A 101 -5.78 -16.03 2.35
C GLU A 101 -6.34 -17.21 1.57
N ILE A 102 -5.46 -18.16 1.28
CA ILE A 102 -5.85 -19.48 0.80
C ILE A 102 -5.53 -20.53 1.87
N GLY A 103 -6.04 -21.74 1.67
CA GLY A 103 -5.85 -22.84 2.61
C GLY A 103 -7.16 -23.27 3.29
N GLY A 104 -7.05 -24.27 4.16
CA GLY A 104 -8.21 -24.84 4.88
C GLY A 104 -8.13 -24.68 6.39
N VAL A 105 -7.04 -24.09 6.88
CA VAL A 105 -6.81 -23.81 8.29
C VAL A 105 -7.11 -22.34 8.54
N THR A 106 -7.41 -22.00 9.78
CA THR A 106 -7.60 -20.61 10.19
C THR A 106 -6.36 -20.22 10.96
N GLU A 107 -5.53 -19.36 10.37
CA GLU A 107 -4.25 -18.88 10.92
C GLU A 107 -4.36 -17.46 11.48
N TYR A 108 -3.62 -17.14 12.55
CA TYR A 108 -3.64 -15.81 13.17
C TYR A 108 -2.47 -14.97 12.68
N PHE A 109 -2.74 -13.69 12.46
CA PHE A 109 -1.73 -12.70 12.18
C PHE A 109 -2.20 -11.32 12.61
N ASP A 110 -1.25 -10.46 12.97
CA ASP A 110 -1.48 -9.08 13.34
C ASP A 110 -1.45 -8.17 12.10
N VAL A 111 -2.38 -7.23 12.04
CA VAL A 111 -2.49 -6.26 10.94
C VAL A 111 -2.14 -4.86 11.42
N PHE A 112 -1.32 -4.17 10.64
CA PHE A 112 -0.93 -2.79 10.86
C PHE A 112 -1.09 -1.97 9.59
N ILE A 113 -1.38 -0.68 9.74
CA ILE A 113 -1.39 0.27 8.63
C ILE A 113 -0.54 1.50 8.93
N SER A 114 -0.15 2.20 7.88
CA SER A 114 0.74 3.35 8.01
C SER A 114 0.57 4.33 6.84
N THR A 115 0.84 5.61 7.11
CA THR A 115 0.89 6.67 6.09
C THR A 115 2.29 6.87 5.49
N ASN A 116 3.35 6.48 6.18
CA ASN A 116 4.74 6.83 5.82
C ASN A 116 5.74 5.66 5.73
N GLY A 117 5.32 4.47 6.17
CA GLY A 117 6.08 3.22 6.16
C GLY A 117 6.91 2.99 7.43
N THR A 118 6.89 3.94 8.37
CA THR A 118 7.72 3.92 9.59
C THR A 118 6.91 3.98 10.88
N ASP A 119 5.81 4.73 10.89
CA ASP A 119 4.91 4.85 12.04
C ASP A 119 3.66 4.01 11.80
N TRP A 120 3.46 2.99 12.64
CA TRP A 120 2.45 1.97 12.43
C TRP A 120 1.31 2.08 13.45
N LEU A 121 0.08 2.00 12.96
CA LEU A 121 -1.13 1.82 13.76
C LEU A 121 -1.54 0.34 13.68
N GLY A 122 -1.67 -0.32 14.83
CA GLY A 122 -2.17 -1.69 14.90
C GLY A 122 -3.69 -1.73 14.81
N LEU A 123 -4.19 -2.59 13.91
CA LEU A 123 -5.62 -2.88 13.76
C LEU A 123 -6.06 -4.09 14.60
N GLY A 124 -5.09 -4.90 15.05
CA GLY A 124 -5.30 -6.08 15.90
C GLY A 124 -5.01 -7.40 15.18
N SER A 125 -5.20 -8.50 15.91
CA SER A 125 -5.05 -9.86 15.42
C SER A 125 -6.32 -10.32 14.71
N VAL A 126 -6.16 -10.90 13.52
CA VAL A 126 -7.24 -11.42 12.68
C VAL A 126 -6.95 -12.86 12.26
N ARG A 127 -7.93 -13.54 11.67
CA ARG A 127 -7.79 -14.92 11.19
C ARG A 127 -8.84 -15.32 10.16
N GLY A 128 -8.48 -16.22 9.26
CA GLY A 128 -9.41 -16.86 8.32
C GLY A 128 -9.76 -15.98 7.13
N GLN A 129 -10.43 -16.58 6.14
CA GLN A 129 -10.39 -16.08 4.76
C GLN A 129 -11.77 -15.98 4.06
N PRO A 130 -12.04 -14.89 3.32
CA PRO A 130 -11.39 -13.59 3.48
C PRO A 130 -11.79 -12.94 4.81
N THR A 131 -10.91 -12.12 5.39
CA THR A 131 -11.20 -11.34 6.60
C THR A 131 -11.18 -9.85 6.30
N GLY A 132 -12.20 -9.15 6.82
CA GLY A 132 -12.31 -7.71 6.70
C GLY A 132 -12.18 -6.98 8.04
N ILE A 133 -11.68 -5.75 7.98
CA ILE A 133 -11.47 -4.86 9.12
C ILE A 133 -12.14 -3.52 8.83
N ASP A 134 -13.00 -3.10 9.76
CA ASP A 134 -13.47 -1.72 9.90
C ASP A 134 -12.38 -0.94 10.64
N ILE A 135 -11.75 0.02 9.96
CA ILE A 135 -10.67 0.82 10.57
C ILE A 135 -11.21 2.04 11.31
N ASP A 136 -12.46 2.46 11.06
CA ASP A 136 -13.09 3.58 11.76
C ASP A 136 -13.17 3.34 13.28
N ALA A 137 -13.27 2.06 13.68
CA ALA A 137 -13.29 1.65 15.09
C ALA A 137 -11.93 1.76 15.83
N ILE A 138 -10.82 1.97 15.11
CA ILE A 138 -9.47 1.90 15.67
C ILE A 138 -8.97 3.27 16.17
N SER A 139 -8.45 3.29 17.39
CA SER A 139 -7.91 4.51 17.99
C SER A 139 -6.70 5.04 17.20
N GLY A 140 -6.72 6.33 16.87
CA GLY A 140 -5.66 6.98 16.09
C GLY A 140 -5.95 7.06 14.58
N ILE A 141 -7.01 6.40 14.11
CA ILE A 141 -7.51 6.56 12.74
C ILE A 141 -8.14 7.94 12.55
N GLN A 142 -7.88 8.53 11.37
CA GLN A 142 -8.39 9.84 10.99
C GLN A 142 -9.14 9.72 9.67
N ILE A 143 -10.41 10.17 9.67
CA ILE A 143 -11.24 10.19 8.46
C ILE A 143 -10.57 11.03 7.36
N GLY A 144 -10.54 10.50 6.14
CA GLY A 144 -9.96 11.17 4.97
C GLY A 144 -8.43 11.16 4.91
N VAL A 145 -7.76 10.53 5.88
CA VAL A 145 -6.31 10.31 5.81
C VAL A 145 -6.02 9.01 5.04
N PRO A 146 -5.20 9.06 3.97
CA PRO A 146 -4.82 7.88 3.21
C PRO A 146 -3.69 7.12 3.91
N TYR A 147 -3.91 5.82 4.14
CA TYR A 147 -2.93 4.86 4.65
C TYR A 147 -2.46 4.00 3.48
N SER A 148 -1.28 4.30 2.95
CA SER A 148 -0.76 3.61 1.77
C SER A 148 -0.04 2.30 2.07
N PHE A 149 0.25 2.01 3.33
CA PHE A 149 1.03 0.83 3.72
C PHE A 149 0.21 -0.10 4.60
N VAL A 150 0.30 -1.40 4.33
CA VAL A 150 -0.24 -2.47 5.19
C VAL A 150 0.89 -3.41 5.53
N LYS A 151 0.96 -3.83 6.80
CA LYS A 151 1.89 -4.82 7.29
C LYS A 151 1.14 -5.93 8.00
N LEU A 152 1.49 -7.16 7.66
CA LEU A 152 1.04 -8.39 8.30
C LEU A 152 2.23 -9.01 9.03
N ILE A 153 2.01 -9.50 10.24
CA ILE A 153 3.01 -10.22 11.03
C ILE A 153 2.33 -11.46 11.57
N ASP A 154 2.95 -12.63 11.39
CA ASP A 154 2.49 -13.86 12.00
C ASP A 154 2.37 -13.73 13.53
N ASP A 155 1.33 -14.32 14.13
CA ASP A 155 1.17 -14.34 15.58
C ASP A 155 1.87 -15.55 16.18
N GLU A 156 3.13 -15.38 16.56
CA GLU A 156 4.00 -16.41 17.18
C GLU A 156 3.41 -17.08 18.44
N SER A 157 2.29 -16.56 18.99
CA SER A 157 1.55 -17.24 20.06
C SER A 157 0.88 -18.53 19.60
N PHE A 158 0.72 -18.70 18.28
CA PHE A 158 0.08 -19.83 17.64
C PHE A 158 1.02 -20.41 16.58
N ASN A 159 1.10 -21.74 16.53
CA ASN A 159 1.81 -22.45 15.48
C ASN A 159 0.81 -23.47 14.93
N GLN A 160 0.27 -23.21 13.75
CA GLN A 160 -1.02 -23.74 13.30
C GLN A 160 -0.87 -24.64 12.09
N THR A 161 0.11 -24.34 11.25
CA THR A 161 0.49 -25.13 10.09
C THR A 161 2.01 -25.22 10.01
N GLY A 162 2.56 -25.64 8.87
CA GLY A 162 3.99 -25.91 8.77
C GLY A 162 4.40 -26.21 7.35
N SER A 163 5.66 -26.63 7.18
CA SER A 163 6.28 -26.67 5.85
C SER A 163 5.49 -27.51 4.82
N PRO A 164 5.30 -26.99 3.58
CA PRO A 164 5.95 -25.80 3.02
C PRO A 164 5.16 -24.48 3.09
N TYR A 165 3.95 -24.50 3.66
CA TYR A 165 3.05 -23.34 3.76
C TYR A 165 2.79 -23.06 5.25
N GLY A 166 3.84 -22.63 5.95
CA GLY A 166 3.71 -22.29 7.35
C GLY A 166 2.90 -21.01 7.55
N GLU A 167 1.93 -21.09 8.44
CA GLU A 167 1.02 -20.02 8.86
C GLU A 167 0.28 -19.36 7.68
N ALA A 168 -0.19 -18.12 7.86
CA ALA A 168 -1.03 -17.42 6.91
C ALA A 168 -0.50 -17.39 5.45
N ASP A 169 -1.31 -17.87 4.50
CA ASP A 169 -1.00 -17.91 3.06
C ASP A 169 -1.71 -16.77 2.31
N ILE A 170 -1.03 -15.62 2.16
CA ILE A 170 -1.63 -14.37 1.66
C ILE A 170 -1.71 -14.35 0.13
N ASP A 171 -2.93 -14.23 -0.41
CA ASP A 171 -3.26 -14.10 -1.85
C ASP A 171 -3.45 -12.64 -2.25
N ALA A 172 -4.13 -11.83 -1.42
CA ALA A 172 -4.30 -10.41 -1.73
C ALA A 172 -4.63 -9.55 -0.51
N ILE A 173 -4.33 -8.25 -0.63
CA ILE A 173 -4.70 -7.22 0.34
C ILE A 173 -5.40 -6.09 -0.39
N GLY A 174 -6.67 -5.82 -0.05
CA GLY A 174 -7.53 -4.90 -0.78
C GLY A 174 -8.23 -3.87 0.09
N ALA A 175 -8.28 -2.62 -0.38
CA ALA A 175 -9.01 -1.52 0.26
C ALA A 175 -10.35 -1.26 -0.47
N ILE A 176 -11.48 -1.51 0.19
CA ILE A 176 -12.82 -1.16 -0.33
C ILE A 176 -13.03 0.35 -0.23
N SER A 177 -12.79 0.90 0.95
CA SER A 177 -12.80 2.34 1.16
C SER A 177 -11.45 2.88 0.67
N SER A 178 -11.46 3.35 -0.57
CA SER A 178 -10.24 3.63 -1.34
C SER A 178 -10.23 5.04 -1.91
N ALA A 179 -9.09 5.71 -1.82
CA ALA A 179 -8.86 7.04 -2.40
C ALA A 179 -7.75 7.00 -3.47
N PRO A 180 -7.61 8.05 -4.30
CA PRO A 180 -6.46 8.19 -5.19
C PRO A 180 -5.13 8.06 -4.44
N PRO A 181 -4.03 7.72 -5.13
CA PRO A 181 -2.75 7.51 -4.48
C PRO A 181 -2.23 8.79 -3.83
N VAL A 182 -1.48 8.63 -2.75
CA VAL A 182 -0.79 9.75 -2.10
C VAL A 182 0.27 10.31 -3.05
N SER A 183 0.18 11.61 -3.31
CA SER A 183 1.19 12.28 -4.12
C SER A 183 2.49 12.39 -3.34
N GLU A 184 3.51 11.64 -3.74
CA GLU A 184 4.87 11.86 -3.26
C GLU A 184 5.26 13.31 -3.62
N VAL A 185 5.41 14.17 -2.61
CA VAL A 185 5.78 15.57 -2.85
C VAL A 185 7.20 15.57 -3.42
N PRO A 186 7.43 16.06 -4.67
CA PRO A 186 8.76 16.11 -5.23
C PRO A 186 9.67 16.91 -4.30
N ILE A 187 10.86 16.37 -3.98
CA ILE A 187 11.83 17.05 -3.13
C ILE A 187 11.95 18.50 -3.63
N PRO A 188 11.65 19.51 -2.80
CA PRO A 188 11.63 20.89 -3.25
C PRO A 188 12.97 21.24 -3.90
N ALA A 189 12.93 22.01 -4.99
CA ALA A 189 14.15 22.49 -5.66
C ALA A 189 15.15 23.15 -4.68
N ALA A 190 14.66 23.64 -3.54
CA ALA A 190 15.47 24.10 -2.41
C ALA A 190 16.51 23.07 -1.94
N ALA A 191 16.19 21.78 -1.84
CA ALA A 191 17.16 20.74 -1.45
C ALA A 191 18.33 20.66 -2.45
N PHE A 192 18.05 20.81 -3.75
CA PHE A 192 19.08 20.91 -4.79
C PHE A 192 19.87 22.23 -4.73
N MET A 193 19.28 23.31 -4.22
CA MET A 193 19.98 24.58 -4.00
C MET A 193 20.92 24.56 -2.78
N PHE A 194 20.65 23.73 -1.76
CA PHE A 194 21.51 23.58 -0.60
C PHE A 194 22.74 22.71 -0.86
N ALA A 195 22.66 21.74 -1.77
CA ALA A 195 23.77 20.86 -2.13
C ALA A 195 25.06 21.61 -2.58
N PRO A 196 25.03 22.57 -3.52
CA PRO A 196 26.21 23.33 -3.90
C PRO A 196 26.65 24.34 -2.82
N ALA A 197 25.71 24.88 -2.03
CA ALA A 197 26.05 25.77 -0.92
C ALA A 197 26.87 25.05 0.16
N LEU A 198 26.47 23.83 0.54
CA LEU A 198 27.21 23.00 1.50
C LEU A 198 28.62 22.66 1.00
N LEU A 199 28.75 22.30 -0.27
CA LEU A 199 30.04 22.02 -0.91
C LEU A 199 30.94 23.28 -0.98
N GLY A 200 30.35 24.46 -1.20
CA GLY A 200 31.05 25.74 -1.21
C GLY A 200 31.68 26.10 0.14
N PHE A 201 31.03 25.76 1.26
CA PHE A 201 31.55 26.03 2.61
C PHE A 201 32.71 25.10 3.03
N MET A 202 32.79 23.88 2.48
CA MET A 202 33.93 22.98 2.73
C MET A 202 35.25 23.47 2.10
N GLY A 203 35.18 24.38 1.12
CA GLY A 203 36.34 24.95 0.43
C GLY A 203 37.05 26.10 1.16
N LEU A 204 36.41 26.75 2.15
CA LEU A 204 37.00 27.88 2.88
C LEU A 204 37.81 27.43 4.12
N ARG A 205 38.83 26.57 3.93
CA ARG A 205 39.89 26.42 4.95
C ARG A 205 40.86 27.60 4.86
N ARG A 206 40.61 28.64 5.66
CA ARG A 206 41.48 29.81 5.79
C ARG A 206 42.83 29.34 6.36
N LYS A 207 43.91 29.34 5.56
CA LYS A 207 45.27 29.09 6.08
C LYS A 207 45.68 30.27 6.95
N VAL A 208 45.67 30.08 8.26
CA VAL A 208 46.26 31.03 9.21
C VAL A 208 47.78 30.86 9.13
N LYS A 209 48.48 31.89 8.67
CA LYS A 209 49.95 31.96 8.70
C LYS A 209 50.36 32.27 10.14
N LEU A 210 50.97 31.32 10.83
CA LEU A 210 51.67 31.61 12.09
C LEU A 210 52.84 32.55 11.77
N ALA A 211 52.84 33.73 12.39
CA ALA A 211 54.02 34.59 12.47
C ALA A 211 54.78 34.20 13.74
N ALA A 212 56.09 33.96 13.59
CA ALA A 212 57.05 33.79 14.68
C ALA A 212 57.78 35.11 14.92
#